data_AF-A0A3L7ZDE3-F1
#
_entry.id   AF-A0A3L7ZDE3-F1
#
_cell.length_a   1.000
_cell.length_b   1.000
_cell.length_c   1.000
_cell.angle_alpha   90.00
_cell.angle_beta   90.00
_cell.angle_gamma   90.00
#
_symmetry.space_group_name_H-M   'P 1'
#
loop_
_entity.id
_entity.type
_entity.pdbx_description
1 polymer ?
#
loop_
_entity_poly.entity_id
_entity_poly.type
_entity_poly.pdbx_seq_one_letter_code
_entity_poly.pdbx_strand_id
1 'polypeptide(L)'
;MSTRIKLRVQGLANSQIQSGAYALILAEENGPRRIPIIVGTAEAQSIAIALEHIVPPRPLTHDLFATFAQAFNVILKEVYIYKFEDGVFYSELEFSDGERSIKLDSRTSDAIAIALRVNCDIFTSEEIVKECGVVLEDTLSIPADEPEDDDNLLELEPDEIKDEAQLKKWLSLLDIQEINERLEDAIADENYEYAKMYKDELRRREEEEDTNK
;
A
#
# COMPACT_ATOMS: atom_id res chain seq x y z
N MET A 1 -25.05 -17.01 -12.25
CA MET A 1 -24.41 -17.24 -10.93
C MET A 1 -23.20 -16.34 -10.93
N SER A 2 -23.14 -15.33 -10.06
CA SER A 2 -21.95 -14.48 -9.95
C SER A 2 -20.82 -15.31 -9.33
N THR A 3 -19.68 -15.35 -10.00
CA THR A 3 -18.49 -16.05 -9.53
C THR A 3 -17.96 -15.33 -8.30
N ARG A 4 -17.85 -16.06 -7.18
CA ARG A 4 -17.29 -15.54 -5.94
C ARG A 4 -15.77 -15.64 -5.97
N ILE A 5 -15.11 -14.54 -5.67
CA ILE A 5 -13.65 -14.43 -5.64
C ILE A 5 -13.22 -14.21 -4.20
N LYS A 6 -12.31 -15.06 -3.72
CA LYS A 6 -11.73 -14.91 -2.40
C LYS A 6 -10.61 -13.87 -2.43
N LEU A 7 -10.64 -12.98 -1.45
CA LEU A 7 -9.67 -11.91 -1.28
C LEU A 7 -8.85 -12.12 -0.01
N ARG A 8 -7.60 -11.67 -0.05
CA ARG A 8 -6.74 -11.51 1.12
C ARG A 8 -6.35 -10.05 1.27
N VAL A 9 -6.18 -9.58 2.49
CA VAL A 9 -5.64 -8.25 2.73
C VAL A 9 -4.13 -8.29 2.48
N GLN A 10 -3.64 -7.51 1.51
CA GLN A 10 -2.21 -7.46 1.18
C GLN A 10 -1.47 -6.45 2.08
N GLY A 11 -2.09 -5.31 2.36
CA GLY A 11 -1.47 -4.26 3.18
C GLY A 11 -2.18 -2.91 3.06
N LEU A 12 -1.56 -1.90 3.67
CA LEU A 12 -1.96 -0.50 3.61
C LEU A 12 -0.82 0.31 2.97
N ALA A 13 -1.16 1.24 2.07
CA ALA A 13 -0.23 2.21 1.49
C ALA A 13 -0.70 3.64 1.78
N ASN A 14 0.23 4.59 1.87
CA ASN A 14 -0.14 6.00 1.96
C ASN A 14 -0.81 6.46 0.66
N SER A 15 -1.93 7.18 0.76
CA SER A 15 -2.56 7.78 -0.41
C SER A 15 -1.84 9.07 -0.78
N GLN A 16 -1.18 9.11 -1.95
CA GLN A 16 -0.62 10.35 -2.50
C GLN A 16 -1.70 11.30 -3.06
N ILE A 17 -2.91 10.79 -3.29
CA ILE A 17 -4.02 11.54 -3.91
C ILE A 17 -4.77 12.38 -2.86
N GLN A 18 -4.80 11.90 -1.60
CA GLN A 18 -5.54 12.55 -0.52
C GLN A 18 -4.73 12.50 0.78
N SER A 19 -4.26 13.67 1.21
CA SER A 19 -3.56 13.81 2.49
C SER A 19 -4.43 13.33 3.65
N GLY A 20 -3.89 12.46 4.50
CA GLY A 20 -4.61 11.86 5.63
C GLY A 20 -5.50 10.66 5.27
N ALA A 21 -5.34 10.07 4.08
CA ALA A 21 -6.00 8.84 3.69
C ALA A 21 -4.99 7.72 3.38
N TYR A 22 -5.43 6.47 3.52
CA TYR A 22 -4.65 5.27 3.21
C TYR A 22 -5.36 4.45 2.15
N ALA A 23 -4.61 3.76 1.31
CA ALA A 23 -5.12 2.76 0.39
C ALA A 23 -4.98 1.37 1.03
N LEU A 24 -6.10 0.75 1.37
CA LEU A 24 -6.18 -0.67 1.73
C LEU A 24 -6.16 -1.51 0.45
N ILE A 25 -5.20 -2.42 0.33
CA ILE A 25 -5.03 -3.25 -0.86
C ILE A 25 -5.59 -4.65 -0.58
N LEU A 26 -6.67 -5.02 -1.29
CA LEU A 26 -7.21 -6.37 -1.28
C LEU A 26 -6.73 -7.14 -2.51
N ALA A 27 -6.09 -8.29 -2.29
CA ALA A 27 -5.57 -9.14 -3.33
C ALA A 27 -6.49 -10.33 -3.60
N GLU A 28 -6.77 -10.61 -4.88
CA GLU A 28 -7.32 -11.91 -5.28
C GLU A 28 -6.36 -13.02 -4.84
N GLU A 29 -6.86 -14.00 -4.09
CA GLU A 29 -6.01 -15.02 -3.46
C GLU A 29 -5.24 -15.87 -4.48
N ASN A 30 -5.87 -16.16 -5.63
CA ASN A 30 -5.30 -16.97 -6.70
C ASN A 30 -5.19 -16.20 -8.03
N GLY A 31 -4.97 -14.89 -7.95
CA GLY A 31 -4.92 -14.04 -9.14
C GLY A 31 -4.03 -12.81 -9.00
N PRO A 32 -3.71 -12.15 -10.12
CA PRO A 32 -2.84 -10.98 -10.13
C PRO A 32 -3.59 -9.68 -9.78
N ARG A 33 -4.92 -9.73 -9.68
CA ARG A 33 -5.76 -8.55 -9.49
C ARG A 33 -5.71 -8.07 -8.05
N ARG A 34 -5.65 -6.75 -7.88
CA ARG A 34 -5.70 -6.03 -6.60
C ARG A 34 -6.80 -4.98 -6.64
N ILE A 35 -7.50 -4.78 -5.54
CA ILE A 35 -8.55 -3.78 -5.39
C ILE A 35 -8.10 -2.77 -4.33
N PRO A 36 -7.77 -1.54 -4.73
CA PRO A 36 -7.47 -0.48 -3.77
C PRO A 36 -8.77 0.09 -3.19
N ILE A 37 -8.82 0.25 -1.87
CA ILE A 37 -9.94 0.86 -1.14
C ILE A 37 -9.40 2.00 -0.29
N ILE A 38 -9.88 3.22 -0.53
CA ILE A 38 -9.47 4.38 0.26
C ILE A 38 -10.16 4.36 1.62
N VAL A 39 -9.37 4.46 2.68
CA VAL A 39 -9.82 4.46 4.08
C VAL A 39 -9.20 5.63 4.84
N GLY A 40 -9.89 6.11 5.88
CA GLY A 40 -9.36 7.15 6.76
C GLY A 40 -8.29 6.61 7.72
N THR A 41 -7.58 7.51 8.38
CA THR A 41 -6.51 7.17 9.34
C THR A 41 -6.99 6.25 10.46
N ALA A 42 -8.19 6.50 11.02
CA ALA A 42 -8.72 5.70 12.12
C ALA A 42 -9.02 4.26 11.70
N GLU A 43 -9.61 4.08 10.52
CA GLU A 43 -9.84 2.77 9.93
C GLU A 43 -8.53 2.06 9.60
N ALA A 44 -7.59 2.76 8.94
CA ALA A 44 -6.27 2.24 8.59
C ALA A 44 -5.52 1.75 9.82
N GLN A 45 -5.49 2.53 10.90
CA GLN A 45 -4.84 2.15 12.15
C GLN A 45 -5.47 0.89 12.76
N SER A 46 -6.80 0.78 12.78
CA SER A 46 -7.47 -0.41 13.33
C SER A 46 -7.18 -1.67 12.50
N ILE A 47 -7.08 -1.53 11.17
CA ILE A 47 -6.72 -2.60 10.25
C ILE A 47 -5.24 -2.98 10.42
N ALA A 48 -4.33 -2.01 10.47
CA ALA A 48 -2.90 -2.23 10.65
C ALA A 48 -2.59 -3.04 11.92
N ILE A 49 -3.19 -2.66 13.06
CA ILE A 49 -3.03 -3.40 14.32
C ILE A 49 -3.46 -4.86 14.18
N ALA A 50 -4.55 -5.12 13.45
CA ALA A 50 -5.04 -6.49 13.24
C ALA A 50 -4.18 -7.28 12.25
N LEU A 51 -3.68 -6.64 11.19
CA LEU A 51 -2.76 -7.24 10.21
C LEU A 51 -1.43 -7.64 10.85
N GLU A 52 -0.87 -6.78 11.71
CA GLU A 52 0.38 -7.03 12.43
C GLU A 52 0.19 -7.96 13.64
N HIS A 53 -1.03 -8.46 13.86
CA HIS A 53 -1.39 -9.29 15.02
C HIS A 53 -1.00 -8.67 16.38
N ILE A 54 -1.01 -7.34 16.47
CA ILE A 54 -0.67 -6.61 17.69
C ILE A 54 -1.84 -6.69 18.67
N VAL A 55 -1.56 -7.12 19.90
CA VAL A 55 -2.56 -7.13 20.98
C VAL A 55 -2.47 -5.83 21.78
N PRO A 56 -3.48 -4.95 21.72
CA PRO A 56 -3.46 -3.69 22.46
C PRO A 56 -3.67 -3.93 23.97
N PRO A 57 -3.21 -3.02 24.86
CA PRO A 57 -3.37 -3.16 26.31
C PRO A 57 -4.83 -3.07 26.77
N ARG A 58 -5.69 -2.47 25.95
CA ARG A 58 -7.15 -2.40 26.15
C ARG A 58 -7.83 -2.73 24.81
N PRO A 59 -8.99 -3.42 24.81
CA PRO A 59 -9.70 -3.71 23.58
C PRO A 59 -10.10 -2.43 22.85
N LEU A 60 -9.83 -2.36 21.55
CA LEU A 60 -10.36 -1.31 20.67
C LEU A 60 -11.78 -1.67 20.24
N THR A 61 -12.42 -0.80 19.46
CA THR A 61 -13.82 -0.96 19.05
C THR A 61 -14.09 -2.28 18.33
N HIS A 62 -13.25 -2.64 17.35
CA HIS A 62 -13.43 -3.89 16.61
C HIS A 62 -13.07 -5.13 17.43
N ASP A 63 -12.16 -5.01 18.41
CA ASP A 63 -11.88 -6.08 19.38
C ASP A 63 -13.08 -6.32 20.31
N LEU A 64 -13.66 -5.22 20.83
CA LEU A 64 -14.87 -5.26 21.65
C LEU A 64 -16.04 -5.88 20.88
N PHE A 65 -16.21 -5.52 19.60
CA PHE A 65 -17.25 -6.10 18.75
C PHE A 65 -17.05 -7.61 18.55
N ALA A 66 -15.83 -8.04 18.19
CA ALA A 66 -15.51 -9.45 17.98
C ALA A 66 -15.73 -10.28 19.27
N THR A 67 -15.25 -9.78 20.42
CA THR A 67 -15.43 -10.44 21.71
C THR A 67 -16.88 -10.44 22.18
N PHE A 68 -17.65 -9.38 21.90
CA PHE A 68 -19.09 -9.35 22.13
C PHE A 68 -19.79 -10.45 21.33
N ALA A 69 -19.56 -10.55 20.02
CA ALA A 69 -20.18 -11.58 19.19
C ALA A 69 -19.85 -13.00 19.69
N GLN A 70 -18.58 -13.26 20.01
CA GLN A 70 -18.12 -14.53 20.57
C GLN A 70 -18.77 -14.86 21.91
N ALA A 71 -18.95 -13.87 22.80
CA ALA A 71 -19.59 -14.05 24.10
C ALA A 71 -21.06 -14.49 23.99
N PHE A 72 -21.73 -14.17 22.88
CA PHE A 72 -23.09 -14.62 22.58
C PHE A 72 -23.12 -15.83 21.62
N ASN A 73 -21.99 -16.53 21.44
CA ASN A 73 -21.86 -17.67 20.53
C ASN A 73 -22.25 -17.35 19.07
N VAL A 74 -22.09 -16.09 18.65
CA VAL A 74 -22.31 -15.65 17.28
C VAL A 74 -20.98 -15.63 16.54
N ILE A 75 -20.93 -16.32 15.41
CA ILE A 75 -19.73 -16.49 14.58
C ILE A 75 -19.90 -15.70 13.29
N LEU A 76 -18.88 -14.91 12.93
CA LEU A 76 -18.79 -14.34 11.59
C LEU A 76 -18.41 -15.44 10.60
N LYS A 77 -19.30 -15.73 9.66
CA LYS A 77 -19.15 -16.79 8.66
C LYS A 77 -18.40 -16.30 7.43
N GLU A 78 -18.72 -15.10 6.99
CA GLU A 78 -18.22 -14.53 5.74
C GLU A 78 -18.30 -13.00 5.78
N VAL A 79 -17.33 -12.33 5.13
CA VAL A 79 -17.47 -10.95 4.66
C VAL A 79 -17.61 -10.95 3.15
N TYR A 80 -18.62 -10.25 2.63
CA TYR A 80 -18.87 -10.17 1.19
C TYR A 80 -18.99 -8.71 0.73
N ILE A 81 -18.07 -8.27 -0.14
CA ILE A 81 -18.14 -6.97 -0.81
C ILE A 81 -19.03 -7.14 -2.03
N TYR A 82 -20.25 -6.60 -1.96
CA TYR A 82 -21.33 -6.95 -2.88
C TYR A 82 -21.68 -5.86 -3.90
N LYS A 83 -21.25 -4.62 -3.67
CA LYS A 83 -21.55 -3.50 -4.55
C LYS A 83 -20.44 -2.47 -4.54
N PHE A 84 -20.19 -1.89 -5.72
CA PHE A 84 -19.41 -0.68 -5.92
C PHE A 84 -20.29 0.30 -6.69
N GLU A 85 -20.45 1.51 -6.18
CA GLU A 85 -21.23 2.58 -6.83
C GLU A 85 -20.66 3.93 -6.39
N ASP A 86 -20.51 4.85 -7.35
CA ASP A 86 -19.99 6.22 -7.12
C ASP A 86 -18.68 6.27 -6.32
N GLY A 87 -17.77 5.32 -6.56
CA GLY A 87 -16.47 5.26 -5.87
C GLY A 87 -16.54 4.64 -4.46
N VAL A 88 -17.70 4.13 -4.04
CA VAL A 88 -17.92 3.60 -2.69
C VAL A 88 -18.19 2.10 -2.76
N PHE A 89 -17.45 1.34 -1.94
CA PHE A 89 -17.69 -0.08 -1.73
C PHE A 89 -18.69 -0.32 -0.60
N TYR A 90 -19.58 -1.28 -0.82
CA TYR A 90 -20.54 -1.78 0.16
C TYR A 90 -20.22 -3.24 0.46
N SER A 91 -20.29 -3.59 1.75
CA SER A 91 -20.00 -4.93 2.22
C SER A 91 -21.05 -5.41 3.19
N GLU A 92 -21.18 -6.72 3.30
CA GLU A 92 -22.01 -7.35 4.32
C GLU A 92 -21.20 -8.34 5.15
N LEU A 93 -21.52 -8.43 6.43
CA LEU A 93 -21.03 -9.45 7.34
C LEU A 93 -22.14 -10.47 7.58
N GLU A 94 -21.89 -11.74 7.26
CA GLU A 94 -22.82 -12.83 7.56
C GLU A 94 -22.49 -13.45 8.92
N PHE A 95 -23.33 -13.22 9.91
CA PHE A 95 -23.22 -13.81 11.24
C PHE A 95 -24.16 -15.01 11.39
N SER A 96 -23.74 -16.01 12.15
CA SER A 96 -24.59 -17.16 12.50
C SER A 96 -24.44 -17.55 13.97
N ASP A 97 -25.55 -17.91 14.60
CA ASP A 97 -25.61 -18.53 15.94
C ASP A 97 -25.80 -20.06 15.87
N GLY A 98 -25.73 -20.64 14.66
CA GLY A 98 -25.95 -22.07 14.39
C GLY A 98 -27.39 -22.43 14.02
N GLU A 99 -28.38 -21.61 14.36
CA GLU A 99 -29.79 -21.82 13.99
C GLU A 99 -30.23 -20.89 12.85
N ARG A 100 -29.74 -19.65 12.88
CA ARG A 100 -30.01 -18.64 11.86
C ARG A 100 -28.72 -18.03 11.34
N SER A 101 -28.80 -17.51 10.11
CA SER A 101 -27.80 -16.62 9.53
C SER A 101 -28.43 -15.25 9.30
N ILE A 102 -27.70 -14.19 9.63
CA ILE A 102 -28.12 -12.81 9.44
C ILE A 102 -26.99 -12.07 8.72
N LYS A 103 -27.36 -11.31 7.69
CA LYS A 103 -26.45 -10.42 6.97
C LYS A 103 -26.63 -9.00 7.47
N LEU A 104 -25.52 -8.35 7.80
CA LEU A 104 -25.49 -6.97 8.26
C LEU A 104 -24.71 -6.12 7.26
N ASP A 105 -25.33 -5.06 6.77
CA ASP A 105 -24.66 -4.06 5.94
C ASP A 105 -23.56 -3.36 6.73
N SER A 106 -22.44 -3.06 6.07
CA SER A 106 -21.26 -2.49 6.67
C SER A 106 -20.38 -1.77 5.66
N ARG A 107 -19.64 -0.77 6.15
CA ARG A 107 -18.52 -0.20 5.41
C ARG A 107 -17.45 -1.27 5.26
N THR A 108 -16.85 -1.35 4.07
CA THR A 108 -15.83 -2.35 3.79
C THR A 108 -14.66 -2.30 4.76
N SER A 109 -14.23 -1.11 5.20
CA SER A 109 -13.15 -0.97 6.20
C SER A 109 -13.47 -1.65 7.53
N ASP A 110 -14.70 -1.51 8.05
CA ASP A 110 -15.13 -2.14 9.29
C ASP A 110 -15.24 -3.65 9.14
N ALA A 111 -15.82 -4.11 8.02
CA ALA A 111 -15.96 -5.53 7.74
C ALA A 111 -14.60 -6.24 7.67
N ILE A 112 -13.62 -5.63 6.98
CA ILE A 112 -12.25 -6.14 6.89
C ILE A 112 -11.57 -6.14 8.26
N ALA A 113 -11.68 -5.05 9.03
CA ALA A 113 -11.08 -4.94 10.36
C ALA A 113 -11.59 -6.02 11.34
N ILE A 114 -12.87 -6.39 11.25
CA ILE A 114 -13.46 -7.47 12.06
C ILE A 114 -13.01 -8.83 11.53
N ALA A 115 -13.05 -9.03 10.20
CA ALA A 115 -12.67 -10.30 9.57
C ALA A 115 -11.24 -10.73 9.95
N LEU A 116 -10.29 -9.78 9.94
CA LEU A 116 -8.90 -10.03 10.34
C LEU A 116 -8.78 -10.48 11.80
N ARG A 117 -9.59 -9.94 12.71
CA ARG A 117 -9.53 -10.29 14.15
C ARG A 117 -10.09 -11.67 14.46
N VAL A 118 -11.00 -12.17 13.63
CA VAL A 118 -11.64 -13.48 13.82
C VAL A 118 -11.21 -14.50 12.77
N ASN A 119 -10.23 -14.16 11.92
CA ASN A 119 -9.77 -14.97 10.79
C ASN A 119 -10.92 -15.46 9.89
N CYS A 120 -11.83 -14.55 9.53
CA CYS A 120 -12.93 -14.83 8.61
C CYS A 120 -12.49 -14.59 7.16
N ASP A 121 -12.99 -15.43 6.26
CA ASP A 121 -12.80 -15.27 4.82
C ASP A 121 -13.54 -14.04 4.28
N ILE A 122 -12.91 -13.38 3.30
CA ILE A 122 -13.41 -12.19 2.62
C ILE A 122 -13.61 -12.54 1.13
N PHE A 123 -14.76 -12.20 0.59
CA PHE A 123 -15.11 -12.46 -0.79
C PHE A 123 -15.68 -11.22 -1.50
N THR A 124 -15.66 -11.25 -2.81
CA THR A 124 -16.36 -10.29 -3.67
C THR A 124 -16.85 -10.98 -4.95
N SER A 125 -17.49 -10.22 -5.82
CA SER A 125 -17.97 -10.69 -7.12
C SER A 125 -16.94 -10.45 -8.23
N GLU A 126 -16.94 -11.32 -9.25
CA GLU A 126 -16.14 -11.13 -10.47
C GLU A 126 -16.43 -9.79 -11.17
N GLU A 127 -17.66 -9.29 -11.08
CA GLU A 127 -18.02 -7.97 -11.63
C GLU A 127 -17.21 -6.86 -10.96
N ILE A 128 -17.12 -6.85 -9.62
CA ILE A 128 -16.36 -5.84 -8.87
C ILE A 128 -14.87 -5.96 -9.15
N VAL A 129 -14.33 -7.19 -9.24
CA VAL A 129 -12.91 -7.38 -9.56
C VAL A 129 -12.58 -6.92 -10.98
N LYS A 130 -13.50 -7.07 -11.93
CA LYS A 130 -13.30 -6.53 -13.29
C LYS A 130 -13.38 -5.02 -13.35
N GLU A 131 -14.26 -4.42 -12.56
CA GLU A 131 -14.49 -2.97 -12.56
C GLU A 131 -13.40 -2.21 -11.78
N CYS A 132 -13.03 -2.70 -10.61
CA CYS A 132 -12.13 -2.02 -9.69
C CYS A 132 -10.75 -2.67 -9.56
N GLY A 133 -10.60 -3.90 -10.06
CA GLY A 133 -9.35 -4.64 -9.95
C GLY A 133 -8.31 -4.13 -10.92
N VAL A 134 -7.15 -3.78 -10.39
CA VAL A 134 -5.95 -3.48 -11.17
C VAL A 134 -5.07 -4.72 -11.21
N VAL A 135 -4.64 -5.10 -12.40
CA VAL A 135 -3.54 -6.07 -12.55
C VAL A 135 -2.27 -5.25 -12.40
N LEU A 136 -1.59 -5.43 -11.27
CA LEU A 136 -0.20 -5.03 -11.20
C LEU A 136 0.55 -6.03 -12.07
N GLU A 137 0.72 -5.69 -13.36
CA GLU A 137 1.80 -6.28 -14.14
C GLU A 137 3.10 -5.94 -13.40
N ASP A 138 4.08 -6.83 -13.43
CA ASP A 138 5.44 -6.55 -12.97
C ASP A 138 6.12 -5.43 -13.80
N THR A 139 5.42 -4.36 -14.19
CA THR A 139 5.98 -3.00 -14.26
C THR A 139 6.12 -2.37 -12.87
N LEU A 140 5.60 -3.04 -11.83
CA LEU A 140 6.23 -3.11 -10.52
C LEU A 140 6.92 -4.47 -10.36
N SER A 141 7.93 -4.74 -11.18
CA SER A 141 8.90 -5.79 -10.88
C SER A 141 9.52 -5.44 -9.53
N ILE A 142 9.10 -6.12 -8.47
CA ILE A 142 9.98 -6.43 -7.34
C ILE A 142 10.66 -7.73 -7.76
N PRO A 143 11.92 -7.71 -8.23
CA PRO A 143 12.67 -8.94 -8.42
C PRO A 143 12.78 -9.59 -7.04
N ALA A 144 12.38 -10.87 -6.95
CA ALA A 144 12.50 -11.69 -5.75
C ALA A 144 13.97 -12.11 -5.46
N ASP A 145 14.93 -11.26 -5.82
CA ASP A 145 16.35 -11.34 -5.50
C ASP A 145 16.93 -9.94 -5.80
N GLU A 146 16.76 -8.98 -4.90
CA GLU A 146 17.65 -7.83 -4.68
C GLU A 146 17.13 -6.99 -3.48
N PRO A 147 18.01 -6.38 -2.66
CA PRO A 147 17.64 -5.77 -1.40
C PRO A 147 16.84 -4.47 -1.58
N GLU A 148 16.12 -4.13 -0.51
CA GLU A 148 15.30 -2.94 -0.27
C GLU A 148 15.97 -1.60 -0.67
N ASP A 149 15.12 -0.56 -0.77
CA ASP A 149 15.44 0.89 -0.78
C ASP A 149 15.64 1.60 -2.14
N ASP A 150 14.54 2.07 -2.75
CA ASP A 150 14.59 3.16 -3.76
C ASP A 150 13.96 4.46 -3.22
N ASP A 151 12.94 4.39 -2.35
CA ASP A 151 12.40 5.57 -1.65
C ASP A 151 13.36 6.12 -0.57
N ASN A 152 14.28 5.28 -0.06
CA ASN A 152 15.31 5.67 0.91
C ASN A 152 16.56 6.26 0.23
N LEU A 153 16.74 6.06 -1.09
CA LEU A 153 17.98 6.41 -1.78
C LEU A 153 18.14 7.93 -1.93
N LEU A 154 17.04 8.67 -2.14
CA LEU A 154 17.03 10.14 -2.26
C LEU A 154 17.29 10.86 -0.94
N GLU A 155 17.09 10.20 0.20
CA GLU A 155 17.36 10.75 1.54
C GLU A 155 18.84 10.60 1.97
N LEU A 156 19.64 9.82 1.24
CA LEU A 156 21.04 9.57 1.55
C LEU A 156 21.96 10.68 1.02
N GLU A 157 23.01 10.97 1.78
CA GLU A 157 24.13 11.77 1.31
C GLU A 157 25.09 10.92 0.44
N PRO A 158 25.83 11.54 -0.51
CA PRO A 158 26.78 10.81 -1.36
C PRO A 158 27.77 9.93 -0.58
N ASP A 159 28.18 10.38 0.60
CA ASP A 159 29.10 9.66 1.51
C ASP A 159 28.52 8.35 2.07
N GLU A 160 27.19 8.23 2.08
CA GLU A 160 26.47 7.07 2.60
C GLU A 160 26.28 5.97 1.54
N ILE A 161 26.45 6.33 0.25
CA ILE A 161 26.30 5.43 -0.89
C ILE A 161 27.65 4.80 -1.24
N LYS A 162 27.83 3.53 -0.87
CA LYS A 162 29.10 2.81 -1.03
C LYS A 162 29.28 2.11 -2.38
N ASP A 163 28.20 1.99 -3.16
CA ASP A 163 28.20 1.31 -4.46
C ASP A 163 28.13 2.32 -5.62
N GLU A 164 29.06 2.25 -6.57
CA GLU A 164 29.11 3.13 -7.75
C GLU A 164 27.87 3.01 -8.65
N ALA A 165 27.23 1.85 -8.71
CA ALA A 165 26.01 1.65 -9.49
C ALA A 165 24.80 2.33 -8.83
N GLN A 166 24.73 2.27 -7.49
CA GLN A 166 23.71 2.99 -6.72
C GLN A 166 23.92 4.50 -6.79
N LEU A 167 25.17 4.97 -6.75
CA LEU A 167 25.51 6.39 -6.85
C LEU A 167 25.09 6.96 -8.22
N LYS A 168 25.30 6.22 -9.31
CA LYS A 168 24.82 6.63 -10.66
C LYS A 168 23.31 6.69 -10.77
N LYS A 169 22.61 5.73 -10.14
CA LYS A 169 21.15 5.69 -10.10
C LYS A 169 20.63 6.90 -9.31
N TRP A 170 21.17 7.15 -8.13
CA TRP A 170 20.88 8.32 -7.30
C TRP A 170 21.07 9.64 -8.03
N LEU A 171 22.23 9.84 -8.68
CA LEU A 171 22.51 11.02 -9.49
C LEU A 171 21.51 11.22 -10.62
N SER A 172 21.00 10.13 -11.21
CA SER A 172 20.03 10.21 -12.31
C SER A 172 18.61 10.52 -11.85
N LEU A 173 18.31 10.29 -10.56
CA LEU A 173 16.99 10.57 -9.95
C LEU A 173 16.83 12.03 -9.50
N LEU A 174 17.92 12.74 -9.23
CA LEU A 174 17.89 14.17 -8.87
C LEU A 174 17.47 15.03 -10.06
N ASP A 175 16.76 16.13 -9.81
CA ASP A 175 16.46 17.12 -10.83
C ASP A 175 17.62 18.09 -11.07
N ILE A 176 17.55 18.87 -12.16
CA ILE A 176 18.65 19.78 -12.54
C ILE A 176 18.83 20.88 -11.49
N GLN A 177 17.75 21.33 -10.84
CA GLN A 177 17.84 22.41 -9.86
C GLN A 177 18.59 21.91 -8.62
N GLU A 178 18.27 20.72 -8.13
CA GLU A 178 18.87 20.14 -6.94
C GLU A 178 20.32 19.70 -7.16
N ILE A 179 20.68 19.23 -8.36
CA ILE A 179 22.08 18.98 -8.72
C ILE A 179 22.90 20.28 -8.70
N ASN A 180 22.32 21.40 -9.13
CA ASN A 180 23.00 22.70 -9.09
C ASN A 180 23.17 23.22 -7.65
N GLU A 181 22.14 23.10 -6.81
CA GLU A 181 22.21 23.49 -5.40
C GLU A 181 23.30 22.68 -4.66
N ARG A 182 23.32 21.35 -4.83
CA ARG A 182 24.35 20.48 -4.23
C ARG A 182 25.76 20.71 -4.80
N LEU A 183 25.87 21.12 -6.06
CA LEU A 183 27.14 21.52 -6.67
C LEU A 183 27.68 22.81 -6.02
N GLU A 184 26.83 23.80 -5.76
CA GLU A 184 27.24 25.02 -5.08
C GLU A 184 27.70 24.73 -3.65
N ASP A 185 26.98 23.89 -2.92
CA ASP A 185 27.35 23.47 -1.57
C ASP A 185 28.68 22.71 -1.54
N ALA A 186 28.89 21.76 -2.46
CA ALA A 186 30.15 21.03 -2.58
C ALA A 186 31.35 21.92 -2.91
N ILE A 187 31.14 23.00 -3.69
CA ILE A 187 32.19 24.00 -3.96
C ILE A 187 32.47 24.86 -2.72
N ALA A 188 31.41 25.25 -2.00
CA ALA A 188 31.52 26.04 -0.77
C ALA A 188 32.27 25.28 0.34
N ASP A 189 32.07 23.98 0.43
CA ASP A 189 32.73 23.08 1.39
C ASP A 189 34.11 22.56 0.91
N GLU A 190 34.63 23.10 -0.21
CA GLU A 190 35.90 22.68 -0.84
C GLU A 190 35.97 21.18 -1.17
N ASN A 191 34.81 20.52 -1.30
CA ASN A 191 34.72 19.12 -1.68
C ASN A 191 34.72 18.96 -3.21
N TYR A 192 35.93 19.07 -3.77
CA TYR A 192 36.16 19.05 -5.22
C TYR A 192 35.80 17.70 -5.88
N GLU A 193 35.75 16.61 -5.13
CA GLU A 193 35.35 15.29 -5.64
C GLU A 193 33.84 15.27 -5.96
N TYR A 194 33.01 15.75 -5.03
CA TYR A 194 31.56 15.89 -5.26
C TYR A 194 31.22 16.96 -6.27
N ALA A 195 31.92 18.10 -6.25
CA ALA A 195 31.72 19.14 -7.26
C ALA A 195 32.03 18.63 -8.69
N LYS A 196 33.02 17.75 -8.85
CA LYS A 196 33.31 17.13 -10.15
C LYS A 196 32.20 16.14 -10.56
N MET A 197 31.73 15.32 -9.62
CA MET A 197 30.66 14.35 -9.84
C MET A 197 29.38 15.01 -10.37
N TYR A 198 28.88 16.06 -9.71
CA TYR A 198 27.69 16.77 -10.16
C TYR A 198 27.87 17.47 -11.51
N LYS A 199 29.07 18.02 -11.78
CA LYS A 199 29.38 18.61 -13.09
C LYS A 199 29.40 17.60 -14.23
N ASP A 200 29.95 16.40 -13.99
CA ASP A 200 29.98 15.34 -14.99
C ASP A 200 28.55 14.82 -15.28
N GLU A 201 27.67 14.78 -14.27
CA GLU A 201 26.25 14.43 -14.44
C GLU A 201 25.47 15.51 -15.23
N LEU A 202 25.67 16.80 -14.93
CA LEU A 202 25.06 17.89 -15.70
C LEU A 202 25.50 17.86 -17.17
N ARG A 203 26.80 17.63 -17.43
CA ARG A 203 27.33 17.52 -18.80
C ARG A 203 26.72 16.34 -19.55
N ARG A 204 26.55 15.19 -18.89
CA ARG A 204 25.90 14.01 -19.48
C ARG A 204 24.49 14.34 -19.95
N ARG A 205 23.71 15.04 -19.12
CA ARG A 205 22.33 15.42 -19.42
C ARG A 205 22.23 16.46 -20.54
N GLU A 206 23.15 17.43 -20.59
CA GLU A 206 23.24 18.39 -21.70
C GLU A 206 23.55 17.69 -23.04
N GLU A 207 24.48 16.73 -23.05
CA GLU A 207 24.81 15.93 -24.23
C GLU A 207 23.62 15.04 -24.70
N GLU A 208 22.83 14.50 -23.77
CA GLU A 208 21.62 13.71 -24.06
C GLU A 208 20.49 14.58 -24.64
N GLU A 209 20.32 15.82 -24.17
CA GLU A 209 19.33 16.77 -24.72
C GLU A 209 19.71 17.27 -26.12
N ASP A 210 21.00 17.50 -26.40
CA ASP A 210 21.47 17.95 -27.71
C ASP A 210 21.45 16.83 -28.77
N THR A 211 21.47 15.56 -28.36
CA THR A 211 21.37 14.41 -29.27
C THR A 211 19.91 14.11 -29.69
N ASN A 212 18.93 14.66 -28.96
CA ASN A 212 17.48 14.46 -29.18
C ASN A 212 16.77 15.64 -29.89
N LYS A 213 17.52 16.63 -30.41
CA LYS A 213 17.03 17.74 -31.25
C LYS A 213 17.38 17.54 -32.73
#